data_AF-A0AAE3UAQ7-F1
#
_entry.id   AF-A0AAE3UAQ7-F1
#
_cell.length_a   1.000
_cell.length_b   1.000
_cell.length_c   1.000
_cell.angle_alpha   90.00
_cell.angle_beta   90.00
_cell.angle_gamma   90.00
#
_symmetry.space_group_name_H-M   'P 1'
#
loop_
_entity.id
_entity.type
_entity.pdbx_description
1 polymer ?
#
loop_
_entity_poly.entity_id
_entity_poly.type
_entity_poly.pdbx_seq_one_letter_code
_entity_poly.pdbx_strand_id
1 'polypeptide(L)'
;MALTTEYIRKIQEHLSSFQLEEKEFLAEMTDHYISAIETQMNKEVSFEAALQLTDTEFGGRMGLIELEESYRQLMGKTVLGLYWNEFKRAITRVSSLLVFLAIGSFFFTVALKSKNPLNINDFMKGFIVGLSLISMVFIIQIGTRTTKGSLTRRLGVKLIFTGILSFMVLIAANNRGFIEYMYSIHALLVPLYYTLILSWYLVTVLTWRRMTKKHAISTDL
;
A
#
# COMPACT_ATOMS: atom_id res chain seq x y z
N MET A 1 -8.90 40.74 9.53
CA MET A 1 -8.58 40.79 10.97
C MET A 1 -8.12 39.41 11.36
N ALA A 2 -6.97 39.25 12.03
CA ALA A 2 -6.49 37.92 12.43
C ALA A 2 -7.33 37.38 13.60
N LEU A 3 -7.72 36.11 13.53
CA LEU A 3 -8.43 35.44 14.62
C LEU A 3 -7.56 35.31 15.89
N THR A 4 -8.19 35.47 17.05
CA THR A 4 -7.53 35.22 18.34
C THR A 4 -7.34 33.73 18.57
N THR A 5 -6.35 33.37 19.40
CA THR A 5 -6.11 31.96 19.79
C THR A 5 -7.33 31.31 20.43
N GLU A 6 -8.16 32.08 21.14
CA GLU A 6 -9.39 31.57 21.74
C GLU A 6 -10.39 31.12 20.67
N TYR A 7 -10.57 31.91 19.60
CA TYR A 7 -11.47 31.56 18.51
C TYR A 7 -10.98 30.37 17.70
N ILE A 8 -9.67 30.26 17.45
CA ILE A 8 -9.08 29.09 16.79
C ILE A 8 -9.37 27.81 17.60
N ARG A 9 -9.21 27.85 18.92
CA ARG A 9 -9.55 26.71 19.79
C ARG A 9 -11.04 26.35 19.70
N LYS A 10 -11.94 27.35 19.69
CA LYS A 10 -13.39 27.11 19.53
C LYS A 10 -13.72 26.44 18.20
N ILE A 11 -13.06 26.84 17.11
CA ILE A 11 -13.22 26.21 15.79
C ILE A 11 -12.77 24.75 15.85
N GLN A 12 -11.61 24.47 16.43
CA GLN A 12 -11.09 23.10 16.56
C GLN A 12 -12.00 22.22 17.41
N GLU A 13 -12.51 22.73 18.52
CA GLU A 13 -13.48 22.01 19.38
C GLU A 13 -14.79 21.74 18.65
N HIS A 14 -15.29 22.72 17.90
CA HIS A 14 -16.47 22.58 17.07
C HIS A 14 -16.28 21.49 16.00
N LEU A 15 -15.19 21.54 15.23
CA LEU A 15 -14.90 20.54 14.20
C LEU A 15 -14.67 19.13 14.77
N SER A 16 -14.01 19.04 15.93
CA SER A 16 -13.78 17.76 16.62
C SER A 16 -15.08 17.11 17.12
N SER A 17 -16.15 17.89 17.31
CA SER A 17 -17.45 17.38 17.74
C SER A 17 -18.15 16.51 16.68
N PHE A 18 -17.76 16.65 15.40
CA PHE A 18 -18.37 15.91 14.29
C PHE A 18 -17.85 14.47 14.14
N GLN A 19 -16.90 14.03 14.98
CA GLN A 19 -16.31 12.69 14.96
C GLN A 19 -15.63 12.32 13.63
N LEU A 20 -14.96 13.28 13.01
CA LEU A 20 -14.14 13.06 11.82
C LEU A 20 -12.95 12.14 12.17
N GLU A 21 -12.69 11.15 11.31
CA GLU A 21 -11.67 10.11 11.52
C GLU A 21 -10.27 10.57 11.08
N GLU A 22 -10.20 11.32 9.98
CA GLU A 22 -8.94 11.70 9.33
C GLU A 22 -8.36 13.00 9.90
N LYS A 23 -7.23 12.88 10.61
CA LYS A 23 -6.57 14.03 11.27
C LYS A 23 -6.04 15.07 10.29
N GLU A 24 -5.57 14.63 9.13
CA GLU A 24 -5.06 15.54 8.08
C GLU A 24 -6.21 16.36 7.49
N PHE A 25 -7.36 15.72 7.27
CA PHE A 25 -8.59 16.41 6.86
C PHE A 25 -9.05 17.42 7.92
N LEU A 26 -9.05 17.05 9.21
CA LEU A 26 -9.41 17.98 10.29
C LEU A 26 -8.51 19.23 10.31
N ALA A 27 -7.21 19.07 10.08
CA ALA A 27 -6.28 20.19 10.01
C ALA A 27 -6.57 21.10 8.82
N GLU A 28 -6.75 20.52 7.63
CA GLU A 28 -7.08 21.27 6.40
C GLU A 28 -8.42 22.00 6.50
N MET A 29 -9.45 21.34 7.06
CA MET A 29 -10.74 21.96 7.31
C MET A 29 -10.67 23.07 8.36
N THR A 30 -9.81 22.95 9.37
CA THR A 30 -9.59 24.01 10.36
C THR A 30 -9.05 25.27 9.67
N ASP A 31 -8.07 25.13 8.78
CA ASP A 31 -7.50 26.27 8.03
C ASP A 31 -8.55 26.92 7.12
N HIS A 32 -9.38 26.12 6.45
CA HIS A 32 -10.48 26.62 5.64
C HIS A 32 -11.55 27.35 6.45
N TYR A 33 -11.94 26.82 7.62
CA TYR A 33 -12.88 27.48 8.53
C TYR A 33 -12.33 28.80 9.05
N ILE A 34 -11.05 28.85 9.44
CA ILE A 34 -10.37 30.08 9.87
C ILE A 34 -10.47 31.14 8.77
N SER A 35 -10.09 30.80 7.54
CA SER A 35 -10.12 31.73 6.41
C SER A 35 -11.54 32.22 6.07
N ALA A 36 -12.54 31.34 6.14
CA ALA A 36 -13.94 31.69 5.88
C ALA A 36 -14.51 32.61 6.97
N ILE A 37 -14.27 32.28 8.24
CA ILE A 37 -14.72 33.08 9.39
C ILE A 37 -14.06 34.47 9.38
N GLU A 38 -12.76 34.56 9.11
CA GLU A 38 -12.07 35.85 8.97
C GLU A 38 -12.71 36.71 7.87
N THR A 39 -13.10 36.07 6.76
CA THR A 39 -13.77 36.76 5.64
C THR A 39 -15.14 37.30 6.06
N GLN A 40 -15.93 36.56 6.85
CA GLN A 40 -17.22 37.04 7.35
C GLN A 40 -17.06 38.11 8.44
N MET A 41 -16.11 37.95 9.36
CA MET A 41 -15.83 38.94 10.41
C MET A 41 -15.35 40.29 9.84
N ASN A 42 -14.63 40.28 8.71
CA ASN A 42 -14.25 41.51 8.01
C ASN A 42 -15.48 42.27 7.44
N LYS A 43 -16.64 41.63 7.35
CA LYS A 43 -17.93 42.27 6.98
C LYS A 43 -18.74 42.68 8.21
N GLU A 44 -18.07 42.86 9.35
CA GLU A 44 -18.69 43.25 10.62
C GLU A 44 -19.70 42.23 11.19
N VAL A 45 -19.60 40.97 10.78
CA VAL A 45 -20.39 39.88 11.36
C VAL A 45 -19.73 39.39 12.66
N SER A 46 -20.53 39.12 13.69
CA SER A 46 -20.00 38.55 14.94
C SER A 46 -19.41 37.15 14.70
N PHE A 47 -18.48 36.72 15.57
CA PHE A 47 -17.85 35.41 15.45
C PHE A 47 -18.87 34.26 15.42
N GLU A 48 -19.87 34.30 16.29
CA GLU A 48 -20.89 33.25 16.41
C GLU A 48 -21.76 33.17 15.15
N ALA A 49 -22.13 34.32 14.57
CA ALA A 49 -22.88 34.36 13.31
C ALA A 49 -22.00 33.94 12.13
N ALA A 50 -20.74 34.36 12.11
CA ALA A 50 -19.76 33.93 11.11
C ALA A 50 -19.55 32.41 11.14
N LEU A 51 -19.41 31.82 12.33
CA LEU A 51 -19.28 30.38 12.51
C LEU A 51 -20.50 29.62 11.98
N GLN A 52 -21.72 30.07 12.27
CA GLN A 52 -22.95 29.45 11.76
C GLN A 52 -23.09 29.58 10.24
N LEU A 53 -22.76 30.75 9.69
CA LEU A 53 -22.78 30.97 8.24
C LEU A 53 -21.76 30.07 7.55
N THR A 54 -20.53 30.02 8.05
CA THR A 54 -19.48 29.12 7.55
C THR A 54 -19.91 27.66 7.65
N ASP A 55 -20.48 27.23 8.78
CA ASP A 55 -20.99 25.86 8.92
C ASP A 55 -22.05 25.55 7.86
N THR A 56 -22.96 26.49 7.60
CA THR A 56 -23.97 26.34 6.54
C THR A 56 -23.35 26.29 5.13
N GLU A 57 -22.33 27.11 4.86
CA GLU A 57 -21.59 27.13 3.59
C GLU A 57 -20.87 25.79 3.32
N PHE A 58 -20.40 25.11 4.37
CA PHE A 58 -19.81 23.77 4.28
C PHE A 58 -20.85 22.63 4.29
N GLY A 59 -22.15 22.94 4.26
CA GLY A 59 -23.23 21.94 4.28
C GLY A 59 -23.50 21.34 5.67
N GLY A 60 -23.03 22.02 6.71
CA GLY A 60 -23.10 21.61 8.10
C GLY A 60 -22.44 20.26 8.33
N ARG A 61 -22.97 19.51 9.31
CA ARG A 61 -22.47 18.18 9.65
C ARG A 61 -22.43 17.22 8.46
N MET A 62 -23.48 17.19 7.64
CA MET A 62 -23.56 16.22 6.53
C MET A 62 -22.56 16.57 5.43
N GLY A 63 -22.44 17.86 5.08
CA GLY A 63 -21.46 18.30 4.08
C GLY A 63 -20.02 18.02 4.52
N LEU A 64 -19.69 18.19 5.80
CA LEU A 64 -18.37 17.82 6.33
C LEU A 64 -18.07 16.32 6.20
N ILE A 65 -19.05 15.45 6.44
CA ILE A 65 -18.88 14.00 6.29
C ILE A 65 -18.67 13.62 4.81
N GLU A 66 -19.44 14.22 3.90
CA GLU A 66 -19.30 14.01 2.45
C GLU A 66 -17.95 14.50 1.92
N LEU A 67 -17.46 15.65 2.45
CA LEU A 67 -16.12 16.16 2.14
C LEU A 67 -15.02 15.24 2.66
N GLU A 68 -15.16 14.67 3.87
CA GLU A 68 -14.20 13.69 4.40
C GLU A 68 -14.19 12.39 3.57
N GLU A 69 -15.35 11.90 3.14
CA GLU A 69 -15.43 10.76 2.24
C GLU A 69 -14.74 11.07 0.90
N SER A 70 -15.02 12.23 0.32
CA SER A 70 -14.40 12.68 -0.92
C SER A 70 -12.88 12.80 -0.79
N TYR A 71 -12.40 13.35 0.33
CA TYR A 71 -10.99 13.44 0.66
C TYR A 71 -10.34 12.05 0.74
N ARG A 72 -10.97 11.09 1.43
CA ARG A 72 -10.49 9.70 1.52
C ARG A 72 -10.42 9.04 0.14
N GLN A 73 -11.43 9.24 -0.70
CA GLN A 73 -11.44 8.69 -2.07
C GLN A 73 -10.30 9.29 -2.93
N LEU A 74 -10.07 10.60 -2.83
CA LEU A 74 -8.99 11.29 -3.54
C LEU A 74 -7.61 10.85 -3.06
N MET A 75 -7.42 10.75 -1.74
CA MET A 75 -6.17 10.26 -1.15
C MET A 75 -5.90 8.82 -1.54
N GLY A 76 -6.91 7.95 -1.52
CA GLY A 76 -6.79 6.56 -1.98
C GLY A 76 -6.33 6.47 -3.45
N LYS A 77 -6.93 7.26 -4.35
CA LYS A 77 -6.53 7.32 -5.77
C LYS A 77 -5.12 7.87 -5.95
N THR A 78 -4.76 8.91 -5.20
CA THR A 78 -3.44 9.56 -5.28
C THR A 78 -2.34 8.61 -4.80
N VAL A 79 -2.55 7.96 -3.66
CA VAL A 79 -1.63 6.97 -3.10
C VAL A 79 -1.47 5.79 -4.07
N LEU A 80 -2.58 5.27 -4.62
CA LEU A 80 -2.53 4.20 -5.61
C LEU A 80 -1.76 4.61 -6.87
N GLY A 81 -2.00 5.82 -7.37
CA GLY A 81 -1.29 6.38 -8.51
C GLY A 81 0.21 6.50 -8.27
N LEU A 82 0.63 6.94 -7.07
CA LEU A 82 2.03 7.01 -6.68
C LEU A 82 2.69 5.63 -6.64
N TYR A 83 2.04 4.64 -6.01
CA TYR A 83 2.53 3.26 -5.99
C TYR A 83 2.63 2.66 -7.39
N TRP A 84 1.62 2.87 -8.23
CA TRP A 84 1.59 2.35 -9.60
C TRP A 84 2.67 2.99 -10.48
N ASN A 85 2.89 4.29 -10.32
CA ASN A 85 3.94 5.00 -11.05
C ASN A 85 5.34 4.57 -10.59
N GLU A 86 5.56 4.38 -9.28
CA GLU A 86 6.82 3.84 -8.78
C GLU A 86 7.03 2.37 -9.17
N PHE A 87 5.97 1.57 -9.22
CA PHE A 87 6.01 0.21 -9.75
C PHE A 87 6.39 0.19 -11.23
N LYS A 88 5.73 0.99 -12.07
CA LYS A 88 6.06 1.14 -13.49
C LYS A 88 7.49 1.61 -13.69
N ARG A 89 7.95 2.60 -12.91
CA ARG A 89 9.34 3.11 -12.93
C ARG A 89 10.33 2.06 -12.45
N ALA A 90 9.98 1.26 -11.46
CA ALA A 90 10.81 0.15 -11.01
C ALA A 90 10.93 -0.88 -12.14
N ILE A 91 9.84 -1.28 -12.80
CA ILE A 91 9.89 -2.23 -13.91
C ILE A 91 10.65 -1.71 -15.12
N THR A 92 10.43 -0.46 -15.53
CA THR A 92 11.12 0.11 -16.71
C THR A 92 12.60 0.37 -16.44
N ARG A 93 13.01 0.54 -15.17
CA ARG A 93 14.38 0.90 -14.78
C ARG A 93 15.17 -0.26 -14.16
N VAL A 94 14.51 -1.28 -13.63
CA VAL A 94 15.06 -2.62 -13.45
C VAL A 94 15.31 -3.12 -14.85
N SER A 95 16.45 -2.67 -15.37
CA SER A 95 16.88 -2.81 -16.74
C SER A 95 16.60 -4.21 -17.21
N SER A 96 16.22 -4.36 -18.47
CA SER A 96 16.28 -5.62 -19.22
C SER A 96 17.44 -6.51 -18.76
N LEU A 97 18.60 -5.95 -18.39
CA LEU A 97 19.74 -6.59 -17.71
C LEU A 97 19.42 -7.49 -16.50
N LEU A 98 18.52 -7.15 -15.57
CA LEU A 98 18.16 -8.03 -14.44
C LEU A 98 17.27 -9.19 -14.89
N VAL A 99 16.38 -8.95 -15.84
CA VAL A 99 15.60 -9.99 -16.51
C VAL A 99 16.53 -10.89 -17.34
N PHE A 100 17.52 -10.31 -18.03
CA PHE A 100 18.57 -11.00 -18.77
C PHE A 100 19.52 -11.77 -17.85
N LEU A 101 19.84 -11.27 -16.66
CA LEU A 101 20.64 -11.97 -15.65
C LEU A 101 19.86 -13.13 -15.05
N ALA A 102 18.56 -12.98 -14.82
CA ALA A 102 17.71 -14.08 -14.35
C ALA A 102 17.52 -15.16 -15.42
N ILE A 103 17.22 -14.76 -16.66
CA ILE A 103 17.13 -15.66 -17.82
C ILE A 103 18.50 -16.30 -18.11
N GLY A 104 19.58 -15.52 -18.03
CA GLY A 104 20.95 -15.98 -18.23
C GLY A 104 21.42 -16.96 -17.15
N SER A 105 21.11 -16.69 -15.88
CA SER A 105 21.32 -17.61 -14.74
C SER A 105 20.57 -18.91 -14.95
N PHE A 106 19.34 -18.84 -15.46
CA PHE A 106 18.51 -20.00 -15.79
C PHE A 106 19.14 -20.85 -16.91
N PHE A 107 19.58 -20.25 -18.02
CA PHE A 107 20.28 -20.99 -19.07
C PHE A 107 21.66 -21.50 -18.64
N PHE A 108 22.37 -20.76 -17.79
CA PHE A 108 23.69 -21.15 -17.27
C PHE A 108 23.60 -22.38 -16.34
N THR A 109 22.59 -22.43 -15.47
CA THR A 109 22.34 -23.59 -14.60
C THR A 109 21.88 -24.83 -15.37
N VAL A 110 21.09 -24.64 -16.43
CA VAL A 110 20.74 -25.71 -17.38
C VAL A 110 21.98 -26.22 -18.14
N ALA A 111 22.84 -25.32 -18.62
CA ALA A 111 24.04 -25.67 -19.39
C ALA A 111 25.08 -26.42 -18.55
N LEU A 112 25.33 -26.00 -17.31
CA LEU A 112 26.33 -26.62 -16.42
C LEU A 112 25.98 -28.06 -16.00
N LYS A 113 24.68 -28.44 -16.02
CA LYS A 113 24.22 -29.79 -15.64
C LYS A 113 23.97 -30.72 -16.82
N SER A 114 24.04 -30.22 -18.05
CA SER A 114 23.75 -31.01 -19.25
C SER A 114 24.93 -31.91 -19.65
N LYS A 115 24.98 -33.13 -19.08
CA LYS A 115 25.52 -34.33 -19.74
C LYS A 115 24.47 -35.42 -19.95
N ASN A 116 23.25 -35.19 -19.46
CA ASN A 116 22.09 -36.08 -19.51
C ASN A 116 20.85 -35.27 -19.93
N PRO A 117 19.81 -35.91 -20.52
CA PRO A 117 18.57 -35.23 -20.90
C PRO A 117 18.00 -34.49 -19.69
N LEU A 118 17.70 -33.21 -19.91
CA LEU A 118 17.17 -32.22 -18.95
C LEU A 118 16.22 -32.86 -17.92
N ASN A 119 16.70 -33.02 -16.68
CA ASN A 119 15.85 -33.42 -15.57
C ASN A 119 14.99 -32.23 -15.16
N ILE A 120 13.68 -32.32 -15.39
CA ILE A 120 12.67 -31.29 -15.10
C ILE A 120 12.77 -30.82 -13.63
N ASN A 121 13.18 -31.67 -12.70
CA ASN A 121 13.33 -31.29 -11.29
C ASN A 121 14.48 -30.31 -11.06
N ASP A 122 15.60 -30.46 -11.78
CA ASP A 122 16.72 -29.53 -11.69
C ASP A 122 16.39 -28.18 -12.34
N PHE A 123 15.61 -28.22 -13.42
CA PHE A 123 15.06 -27.03 -14.07
C PHE A 123 14.13 -26.24 -13.14
N MET A 124 13.17 -26.91 -12.51
CA MET A 124 12.22 -26.26 -11.60
C MET A 124 12.91 -25.63 -10.39
N LYS A 125 13.97 -26.27 -9.86
CA LYS A 125 14.79 -25.70 -8.78
C LYS A 125 15.50 -24.42 -9.21
N GLY A 126 16.14 -24.42 -10.37
CA GLY A 126 16.80 -23.24 -10.93
C GLY A 126 15.83 -22.09 -11.15
N PHE A 127 14.64 -22.39 -11.67
CA PHE A 127 13.58 -21.42 -11.91
C PHE A 127 13.04 -20.78 -10.62
N ILE A 128 12.76 -21.59 -9.58
CA ILE A 128 12.28 -21.10 -8.28
C ILE A 128 13.34 -20.21 -7.61
N VAL A 129 14.61 -20.61 -7.63
CA VAL A 129 15.70 -19.81 -7.07
C VAL A 129 15.85 -18.48 -7.82
N GLY A 130 15.79 -18.52 -9.16
CA GLY A 130 15.85 -17.30 -9.99
C GLY A 130 14.72 -16.32 -9.68
N LEU A 131 13.47 -16.79 -9.64
CA LEU A 131 12.31 -15.95 -9.28
C LEU A 131 12.42 -15.38 -7.86
N SER A 132 12.95 -16.17 -6.91
CA SER A 132 13.13 -15.74 -5.52
C SER A 132 14.18 -14.64 -5.38
N LEU A 133 15.25 -14.68 -6.18
CA LEU A 133 16.27 -13.63 -6.20
C LEU A 133 15.73 -12.34 -6.83
N ILE A 134 14.96 -12.44 -7.92
CA ILE A 134 14.32 -11.28 -8.57
C ILE A 134 13.37 -10.58 -7.58
N SER A 135 12.53 -11.35 -6.89
CA SER A 135 11.58 -10.79 -5.93
C SER A 135 12.28 -10.12 -4.75
N MET A 136 13.38 -10.69 -4.24
CA MET A 136 14.19 -10.10 -3.18
C MET A 136 14.79 -8.75 -3.60
N VAL A 137 15.41 -8.67 -4.79
CA VAL A 137 15.99 -7.42 -5.31
C VAL A 137 14.90 -6.35 -5.49
N PHE A 138 13.73 -6.74 -5.99
CA PHE A 138 12.60 -5.84 -6.18
C PHE A 138 12.10 -5.26 -4.84
N ILE A 139 11.96 -6.10 -3.81
CA ILE A 139 11.53 -5.68 -2.47
C ILE A 139 12.56 -4.72 -1.84
N ILE A 140 13.86 -5.00 -1.95
CA ILE A 140 14.93 -4.13 -1.43
C ILE A 140 14.91 -2.77 -2.12
N GLN A 141 14.72 -2.73 -3.45
CA GLN A 141 14.66 -1.48 -4.19
C GLN A 141 13.44 -0.63 -3.85
N ILE A 142 12.26 -1.24 -3.65
CA ILE A 142 11.05 -0.53 -3.21
C ILE A 142 11.21 -0.04 -1.76
N GLY A 143 11.74 -0.89 -0.88
CA GLY A 143 11.93 -0.55 0.54
C GLY A 143 12.93 0.58 0.75
N THR A 144 14.02 0.63 -0.01
CA THR A 144 15.04 1.70 0.09
C THR A 144 14.59 3.03 -0.51
N ARG A 145 13.58 3.05 -1.39
CA ARG A 145 13.04 4.30 -1.96
C ARG A 145 11.92 4.90 -1.11
N THR A 146 11.13 4.06 -0.47
CA THR A 146 10.02 4.50 0.41
C THR A 146 10.52 5.15 1.70
N THR A 147 11.80 5.05 2.08
CA THR A 147 12.32 5.57 3.35
C THR A 147 12.52 7.09 3.45
N LYS A 148 12.04 7.89 2.48
CA LYS A 148 12.19 9.37 2.52
C LYS A 148 11.20 10.11 3.45
N GLY A 149 10.31 9.42 4.16
CA GLY A 149 9.42 9.98 5.20
C GLY A 149 9.33 9.07 6.42
N SER A 150 8.98 9.60 7.61
CA SER A 150 9.01 8.84 8.87
C SER A 150 8.02 7.66 8.89
N LEU A 151 6.84 7.84 8.32
CA LEU A 151 5.78 6.82 8.23
C LEU A 151 6.11 5.75 7.16
N THR A 152 6.57 6.19 5.99
CA THR A 152 6.97 5.31 4.89
C THR A 152 8.26 4.54 5.19
N ARG A 153 9.12 5.04 6.07
CA ARG A 153 10.30 4.33 6.60
C ARG A 153 9.92 3.11 7.45
N ARG A 154 8.87 3.20 8.28
CA ARG A 154 8.39 2.05 9.08
C ARG A 154 7.78 0.96 8.20
N LEU A 155 7.04 1.34 7.16
CA LEU A 155 6.45 0.41 6.19
C LEU A 155 7.51 -0.24 5.29
N GLY A 156 8.48 0.53 4.81
CA GLY A 156 9.60 0.03 4.00
C GLY A 156 10.45 -1.02 4.74
N VAL A 157 10.76 -0.79 6.02
CA VAL A 157 11.51 -1.76 6.85
C VAL A 157 10.72 -3.05 7.06
N LYS A 158 9.41 -2.98 7.31
CA LYS A 158 8.55 -4.17 7.43
C LYS A 158 8.52 -4.96 6.12
N LEU A 159 8.38 -4.30 4.98
CA LEU A 159 8.40 -4.95 3.66
C LEU A 159 9.73 -5.65 3.37
N ILE A 160 10.86 -4.99 3.64
CA ILE A 160 12.20 -5.59 3.50
C ILE A 160 12.32 -6.82 4.39
N PHE A 161 11.91 -6.73 5.66
CA PHE A 161 12.01 -7.83 6.61
C PHE A 161 11.14 -9.02 6.19
N THR A 162 9.90 -8.80 5.77
CA THR A 162 9.01 -9.86 5.28
C THR A 162 9.54 -10.50 4.00
N GLY A 163 10.13 -9.71 3.09
CA GLY A 163 10.77 -10.22 1.88
C GLY A 163 11.97 -11.11 2.17
N ILE A 164 12.86 -10.68 3.07
CA ILE A 164 14.01 -11.48 3.50
C ILE A 164 13.56 -12.77 4.20
N LEU A 165 12.55 -12.68 5.07
CA LEU A 165 12.01 -13.85 5.78
C LEU A 165 11.38 -14.86 4.80
N SER A 166 10.60 -14.39 3.84
CA SER A 166 10.02 -15.25 2.79
C SER A 166 11.10 -15.93 1.94
N PHE A 167 12.17 -15.20 1.61
CA PHE A 167 13.32 -15.75 0.90
C PHE A 167 14.07 -16.81 1.72
N MET A 168 14.28 -16.57 3.02
CA MET A 168 14.90 -17.54 3.94
C MET A 168 14.07 -18.83 4.06
N VAL A 169 12.74 -18.72 4.13
CA VAL A 169 11.83 -19.88 4.16
C VAL A 169 11.93 -20.68 2.86
N LEU A 170 12.01 -20.00 1.71
CA LEU A 170 12.20 -20.63 0.39
C LEU A 170 13.56 -21.38 0.29
N ILE A 171 14.64 -20.78 0.78
CA ILE A 171 15.96 -21.44 0.83
C ILE A 171 15.92 -22.64 1.77
N ALA A 172 15.33 -22.50 2.96
CA ALA A 172 15.21 -23.57 3.93
C ALA A 172 14.39 -24.76 3.38
N ALA A 173 13.29 -24.48 2.67
CA ALA A 173 12.47 -25.49 2.01
C ALA A 173 13.20 -26.21 0.85
N ASN A 174 14.20 -25.56 0.23
CA ASN A 174 14.97 -26.12 -0.88
C ASN A 174 16.16 -27.00 -0.42
N ASN A 175 16.57 -26.94 0.86
CA ASN A 175 17.70 -27.71 1.34
C ASN A 175 17.30 -29.18 1.58
N ARG A 176 18.17 -30.12 1.16
CA ARG A 176 17.87 -31.54 0.85
C ARG A 176 17.04 -32.33 1.88
N GLY A 177 17.15 -32.03 3.18
CA GLY A 177 16.40 -32.74 4.22
C GLY A 177 14.89 -32.50 4.17
N PHE A 178 14.43 -31.36 3.65
CA PHE A 178 13.00 -31.06 3.53
C PHE A 178 12.37 -31.75 2.31
N ILE A 179 13.14 -31.95 1.22
CA ILE A 179 12.64 -32.58 -0.01
C ILE A 179 12.50 -34.10 0.15
N GLU A 180 13.45 -34.77 0.84
CA GLU A 180 13.33 -36.21 1.13
C GLU A 180 12.21 -36.50 2.15
N TYR A 181 12.09 -35.67 3.19
CA TYR A 181 10.98 -35.76 4.16
C TYR A 181 9.63 -35.43 3.52
N MET A 182 9.59 -34.44 2.62
CA MET A 182 8.39 -34.14 1.86
C MET A 182 8.09 -35.21 0.82
N TYR A 183 9.00 -36.04 0.29
CA TYR A 183 8.64 -37.13 -0.68
C TYR A 183 7.67 -38.16 -0.10
N SER A 184 7.69 -38.35 1.22
CA SER A 184 6.69 -39.15 1.94
C SER A 184 5.34 -38.43 2.15
N ILE A 185 5.30 -37.10 2.05
CA ILE A 185 4.13 -36.24 2.37
C ILE A 185 3.70 -35.37 1.14
N HIS A 186 4.41 -35.49 0.00
CA HIS A 186 4.42 -34.57 -1.14
C HIS A 186 3.09 -34.58 -1.91
N ALA A 187 2.34 -35.69 -1.87
CA ALA A 187 1.03 -35.77 -2.50
C ALA A 187 0.00 -34.82 -1.85
N LEU A 188 0.17 -34.48 -0.57
CA LEU A 188 -0.76 -33.62 0.17
C LEU A 188 -0.19 -32.23 0.44
N LEU A 189 1.09 -32.11 0.81
CA LEU A 189 1.66 -30.81 1.19
C LEU A 189 1.96 -29.87 0.02
N VAL A 190 2.27 -30.40 -1.18
CA VAL A 190 2.46 -29.56 -2.38
C VAL A 190 1.16 -28.86 -2.78
N PRO A 191 0.03 -29.58 -2.96
CA PRO A 191 -1.24 -28.91 -3.19
C PRO A 191 -1.68 -28.07 -1.98
N LEU A 192 -1.30 -28.43 -0.74
CA LEU A 192 -1.57 -27.57 0.42
C LEU A 192 -0.79 -26.25 0.38
N TYR A 193 0.47 -26.27 -0.05
CA TYR A 193 1.31 -25.08 -0.20
C TYR A 193 0.83 -24.21 -1.36
N TYR A 194 0.50 -24.81 -2.51
CA TYR A 194 -0.11 -24.09 -3.62
C TYR A 194 -1.48 -23.54 -3.24
N THR A 195 -2.32 -24.27 -2.49
CA THR A 195 -3.59 -23.75 -1.98
C THR A 195 -3.40 -22.69 -0.91
N LEU A 196 -2.32 -22.70 -0.12
CA LEU A 196 -1.98 -21.61 0.81
C LEU A 196 -1.51 -20.36 0.07
N ILE A 197 -0.70 -20.50 -0.99
CA ILE A 197 -0.32 -19.36 -1.85
C ILE A 197 -1.55 -18.83 -2.60
N LEU A 198 -2.36 -19.72 -3.16
CA LEU A 198 -3.55 -19.34 -3.91
C LEU A 198 -4.60 -18.73 -3.00
N SER A 199 -4.78 -19.25 -1.77
CA SER A 199 -5.68 -18.67 -0.78
C SER A 199 -5.16 -17.35 -0.24
N TRP A 200 -3.87 -17.19 -0.01
CA TRP A 200 -3.28 -15.90 0.34
C TRP A 200 -3.47 -14.88 -0.79
N TYR A 201 -3.25 -15.29 -2.05
CA TYR A 201 -3.53 -14.46 -3.22
C TYR A 201 -5.03 -14.13 -3.33
N LEU A 202 -5.92 -15.10 -3.11
CA LEU A 202 -7.36 -14.92 -3.14
C LEU A 202 -7.85 -14.01 -2.02
N VAL A 203 -7.32 -14.15 -0.80
CA VAL A 203 -7.60 -13.22 0.30
C VAL A 203 -7.14 -11.83 -0.09
N THR A 204 -5.92 -11.66 -0.59
CA THR A 204 -5.41 -10.35 -1.04
C THR A 204 -6.31 -9.73 -2.12
N VAL A 205 -6.76 -10.51 -3.11
CA VAL A 205 -7.69 -10.08 -4.16
C VAL A 205 -9.10 -9.80 -3.62
N LEU A 206 -9.61 -10.58 -2.66
CA LEU A 206 -10.92 -10.36 -2.06
C LEU A 206 -10.94 -9.17 -1.11
N THR A 207 -9.87 -8.96 -0.34
CA THR A 207 -9.69 -7.76 0.49
C THR A 207 -9.61 -6.53 -0.39
N TRP A 208 -8.84 -6.61 -1.50
CA TRP A 208 -8.81 -5.60 -2.54
C TRP A 208 -10.21 -5.33 -3.11
N ARG A 209 -10.95 -6.37 -3.54
CA ARG A 209 -12.28 -6.24 -4.13
C ARG A 209 -13.34 -5.73 -3.14
N ARG A 210 -13.23 -6.05 -1.84
CA ARG A 210 -14.10 -5.50 -0.80
C ARG A 210 -13.81 -4.02 -0.57
N MET A 211 -12.54 -3.61 -0.58
CA MET A 211 -12.17 -2.20 -0.53
C MET A 211 -12.73 -1.45 -1.76
N THR A 212 -12.67 -2.03 -2.96
CA THR A 212 -13.23 -1.38 -4.16
C THR A 212 -14.76 -1.45 -4.25
N LYS A 213 -15.43 -2.50 -3.75
CA LYS A 213 -16.91 -2.59 -3.77
C LYS A 213 -17.58 -1.69 -2.73
N LYS A 214 -16.97 -1.52 -1.55
CA LYS A 214 -17.44 -0.51 -0.59
C LYS A 214 -17.41 0.89 -1.21
N HIS A 215 -16.46 1.16 -2.11
CA HIS A 215 -16.38 2.40 -2.89
C HIS A 215 -17.36 2.49 -4.08
N ALA A 216 -17.97 1.39 -4.54
CA ALA A 216 -18.89 1.42 -5.67
C ALA A 216 -20.37 1.51 -5.25
N ILE A 217 -20.71 1.04 -4.04
CA ILE A 217 -22.07 1.13 -3.50
C ILE A 217 -22.33 2.52 -2.90
N SER A 218 -21.29 3.29 -2.54
CA SER A 218 -21.44 4.70 -2.11
C SER A 218 -21.46 5.72 -3.25
N THR A 219 -21.35 5.28 -4.52
CA THR A 219 -21.44 6.14 -5.71
C THR A 219 -22.80 6.10 -6.43
N ASP A 220 -23.71 5.19 -6.03
CA ASP A 220 -25.05 5.02 -6.62
C ASP A 220 -26.21 5.50 -5.68
N LEU A 221 -25.88 6.20 -4.59
CA LEU A 221 -26.81 6.91 -3.70
C LEU A 221 -26.47 8.41 -3.74
#